data_AF-A0A934H3W0-F1
#
_entry.id   AF-A0A934H3W0-F1
#
_cell.length_a   1.000
_cell.length_b   1.000
_cell.length_c   1.000
_cell.angle_alpha   90.00
_cell.angle_beta   90.00
_cell.angle_gamma   90.00
#
_symmetry.space_group_name_H-M   'P 1'
#
loop_
_entity.id
_entity.type
_entity.pdbx_description
1 polymer ?
#
loop_
_entity_poly.entity_id
_entity_poly.type
_entity_poly.pdbx_seq_one_letter_code
_entity_poly.pdbx_strand_id
1 'polypeptide(L)'
;MATTTKSKPKPKAKPKAKPTKSAPVLERRPIRAGRIGAQISYMKAPGVEHNFEVGDTVEVFCDHEKNNDRVRGWIKGIVVQVDNKMVAVQFRSNVFLTDGWMVPDRILWYPLVSEHIRPVAKRSGRKDIPDY
;
A
#
# COMPACT_ATOMS: atom_id res chain seq x y z
N MET A 1 -35.56 15.29 -83.29
CA MET A 1 -34.14 14.93 -83.43
C MET A 1 -33.34 16.20 -83.73
N ALA A 2 -32.08 16.25 -83.26
CA ALA A 2 -31.10 17.36 -83.38
C ALA A 2 -31.37 18.57 -82.45
N THR A 3 -30.43 19.22 -81.77
CA THR A 3 -29.02 19.05 -81.33
C THR A 3 -28.70 20.32 -80.52
N THR A 4 -27.54 20.33 -79.84
CA THR A 4 -26.73 21.55 -79.58
C THR A 4 -27.07 22.36 -78.33
N THR A 5 -26.15 23.02 -77.61
CA THR A 5 -24.70 22.93 -77.31
C THR A 5 -24.41 24.09 -76.33
N LYS A 6 -23.40 23.93 -75.45
CA LYS A 6 -22.50 24.98 -74.89
C LYS A 6 -23.16 26.16 -74.12
N SER A 7 -22.52 26.93 -73.25
CA SER A 7 -21.14 27.18 -72.85
C SER A 7 -21.15 28.02 -71.55
N LYS A 8 -20.06 27.98 -70.78
CA LYS A 8 -19.74 28.90 -69.66
C LYS A 8 -18.84 30.04 -70.19
N PRO A 9 -18.88 31.27 -69.64
CA PRO A 9 -17.77 31.73 -68.79
C PRO A 9 -18.13 32.73 -67.64
N LYS A 10 -17.22 32.83 -66.66
CA LYS A 10 -17.10 33.72 -65.47
C LYS A 10 -16.64 35.16 -65.87
N PRO A 11 -16.30 36.14 -64.97
CA PRO A 11 -16.62 36.41 -63.53
C PRO A 11 -16.96 37.92 -63.24
N LYS A 12 -17.29 38.30 -61.99
CA LYS A 12 -16.63 39.37 -61.16
C LYS A 12 -17.56 40.07 -60.13
N ALA A 13 -16.88 40.40 -59.00
CA ALA A 13 -17.08 41.50 -58.04
C ALA A 13 -18.18 41.40 -56.96
N LYS A 14 -17.70 41.55 -55.70
CA LYS A 14 -18.39 41.52 -54.40
C LYS A 14 -19.09 42.85 -54.09
N PRO A 15 -20.00 42.88 -53.10
CA PRO A 15 -19.80 43.85 -52.02
C PRO A 15 -20.06 43.34 -50.59
N LYS A 16 -19.13 43.75 -49.70
CA LYS A 16 -19.22 44.12 -48.27
C LYS A 16 -20.23 43.40 -47.34
N ALA A 17 -19.70 42.59 -46.42
CA ALA A 17 -20.35 42.18 -45.18
C ALA A 17 -19.95 43.11 -44.01
N LYS A 18 -20.91 43.36 -43.12
CA LYS A 18 -20.84 44.26 -41.94
C LYS A 18 -20.09 43.61 -40.76
N PRO A 19 -19.47 44.40 -39.85
CA PRO A 19 -18.64 43.90 -38.76
C PRO A 19 -19.42 43.30 -37.58
N THR A 20 -18.92 42.18 -37.08
CA THR A 20 -19.29 41.50 -35.83
C THR A 20 -18.49 42.06 -34.63
N LYS A 21 -19.19 42.45 -33.55
CA LYS A 21 -18.66 42.67 -32.19
C LYS A 21 -19.78 42.32 -31.18
N SER A 22 -19.74 41.13 -30.59
CA SER A 22 -19.17 40.79 -29.26
C SER A 22 -20.21 40.89 -28.14
N ALA A 23 -20.67 39.72 -27.65
CA ALA A 23 -21.51 39.57 -26.46
C ALA A 23 -20.68 39.74 -25.16
N PRO A 24 -21.29 40.20 -24.06
CA PRO A 24 -20.56 40.58 -22.85
C PRO A 24 -20.17 39.40 -21.96
N VAL A 25 -18.91 39.47 -21.52
CA VAL A 25 -18.29 39.03 -20.25
C VAL A 25 -19.18 38.18 -19.33
N LEU A 26 -18.92 36.88 -19.29
CA LEU A 26 -19.33 36.03 -18.17
C LEU A 26 -18.26 36.17 -17.07
N GLU A 27 -18.62 36.86 -15.99
CA GLU A 27 -17.79 37.06 -14.81
C GLU A 27 -17.43 35.70 -14.19
N ARG A 28 -16.17 35.28 -14.36
CA ARG A 28 -15.65 34.07 -13.72
C ARG A 28 -15.38 34.39 -12.25
N ARG A 29 -16.27 33.91 -11.38
CA ARG A 29 -16.03 33.87 -9.92
C ARG A 29 -14.65 33.26 -9.64
N PRO A 30 -13.79 33.86 -8.80
CA PRO A 30 -12.54 33.24 -8.41
C PRO A 30 -12.85 32.02 -7.53
N ILE A 31 -12.59 30.82 -8.06
CA ILE A 31 -12.58 29.58 -7.29
C ILE A 31 -11.44 29.73 -6.28
N ARG A 32 -11.80 29.76 -4.98
CA ARG A 32 -10.85 29.76 -3.87
C ARG A 32 -9.79 28.68 -4.15
N ALA A 33 -8.53 29.09 -4.14
CA ALA A 33 -7.36 28.22 -4.21
C ALA A 33 -7.35 27.27 -3.00
N GLY A 34 -8.16 26.21 -3.07
CA GLY A 34 -8.20 25.10 -2.14
C GLY A 34 -7.22 24.04 -2.61
N ARG A 35 -5.97 24.16 -2.17
CA ARG A 35 -4.94 23.11 -2.08
C ARG A 35 -4.86 22.15 -3.26
N ILE A 36 -4.01 22.53 -4.22
CA ILE A 36 -3.25 21.56 -5.01
C ILE A 36 -2.39 20.77 -4.03
N GLY A 37 -2.71 19.51 -3.86
CA GLY A 37 -1.88 18.53 -3.18
C GLY A 37 -2.27 17.20 -3.75
N ALA A 38 -1.61 16.79 -4.84
CA ALA A 38 -1.60 15.39 -5.22
C ALA A 38 -1.17 14.62 -3.97
N GLN A 39 -2.11 13.90 -3.38
CA GLN A 39 -1.87 12.97 -2.29
C GLN A 39 -0.99 11.86 -2.86
N ILE A 40 0.32 12.09 -2.88
CA ILE A 40 1.31 11.09 -3.23
C ILE A 40 1.16 10.00 -2.17
N SER A 41 0.49 8.93 -2.54
CA SER A 41 0.47 7.70 -1.76
C SER A 41 1.89 7.14 -1.83
N TYR A 42 2.73 7.50 -0.87
CA TYR A 42 4.05 6.91 -0.74
C TYR A 42 3.85 5.44 -0.39
N MET A 43 4.25 4.54 -1.30
CA MET A 43 4.46 3.15 -0.92
C MET A 43 5.50 3.16 0.19
N LYS A 44 5.16 2.55 1.34
CA LYS A 44 6.13 2.34 2.42
C LYS A 44 7.37 1.73 1.79
N ALA A 45 8.54 2.32 2.05
CA ALA A 45 9.81 1.77 1.55
C ALA A 45 9.81 0.26 1.79
N PRO A 46 10.21 -0.57 0.80
CA PRO A 46 10.17 -2.02 0.95
C PRO A 46 10.83 -2.35 2.28
N GLY A 47 10.04 -2.95 3.18
CA GLY A 47 10.46 -3.19 4.55
C GLY A 47 11.76 -3.95 4.54
N VAL A 48 12.60 -3.70 5.55
CA VAL A 48 13.78 -4.52 5.83
C VAL A 48 13.32 -5.98 5.77
N GLU A 49 13.88 -6.77 4.85
CA GLU A 49 13.67 -8.21 4.86
C GLU A 49 14.23 -8.69 6.20
N HIS A 50 13.32 -9.03 7.11
CA HIS A 50 13.73 -9.52 8.41
C HIS A 50 14.14 -10.97 8.20
N ASN A 51 15.45 -11.20 8.13
CA ASN A 51 16.01 -12.55 8.15
C ASN A 51 15.79 -13.12 9.55
N PHE A 52 14.68 -13.85 9.73
CA PHE A 52 14.45 -14.64 10.94
C PHE A 52 15.39 -15.84 10.94
N GLU A 53 16.03 -16.11 12.08
CA GLU A 53 16.84 -17.31 12.28
C GLU A 53 16.18 -18.24 13.30
N VAL A 54 16.44 -19.54 13.19
CA VAL A 54 15.98 -20.52 14.19
C VAL A 54 16.58 -20.17 15.56
N GLY A 55 15.74 -20.11 16.58
CA GLY A 55 16.09 -19.69 17.93
C GLY A 55 15.83 -18.20 18.23
N ASP A 56 15.46 -17.39 17.23
CA ASP A 56 15.12 -16.00 17.47
C ASP A 56 13.86 -15.83 18.30
N THR A 57 13.88 -14.85 19.19
CA THR A 57 12.70 -14.42 19.94
C THR A 57 11.95 -13.38 19.12
N VAL A 58 10.69 -13.67 18.82
CA VAL A 58 9.80 -12.82 18.03
C VAL A 58 8.51 -12.55 18.80
N GLU A 59 7.87 -11.43 18.48
CA GLU A 59 6.53 -11.14 18.97
C GLU A 59 5.54 -11.30 17.83
N VAL A 60 4.46 -12.02 18.09
CA VAL A 60 3.45 -12.37 17.09
C VAL A 60 2.08 -11.91 17.56
N PHE A 61 1.30 -11.34 16.66
CA PHE A 61 -0.06 -10.92 16.90
C PHE A 61 -1.06 -12.05 16.61
N CYS A 62 -1.52 -12.73 17.66
CA CYS A 62 -2.46 -13.84 17.57
C CYS A 62 -3.40 -13.93 18.78
N ASP A 63 -4.43 -14.75 18.65
CA ASP A 63 -5.28 -15.15 19.76
C ASP A 63 -4.52 -16.14 20.63
N HIS A 64 -4.39 -15.84 21.91
CA HIS A 64 -3.66 -16.65 22.87
C HIS A 64 -4.32 -16.60 24.25
N GLU A 65 -3.96 -17.57 25.07
CA GLU A 65 -4.39 -17.60 26.45
C GLU A 65 -3.48 -16.71 27.31
N LYS A 66 -4.10 -15.79 28.05
CA LYS A 66 -3.45 -14.93 29.04
C LYS A 66 -4.33 -14.87 30.28
N ASN A 67 -3.77 -15.27 31.42
CA ASN A 67 -4.50 -15.35 32.69
C ASN A 67 -5.75 -16.25 32.64
N ASN A 68 -5.70 -17.35 31.89
CA ASN A 68 -6.84 -18.25 31.59
C ASN A 68 -7.95 -17.63 30.71
N ASP A 69 -7.79 -16.39 30.25
CA ASP A 69 -8.70 -15.77 29.30
C ASP A 69 -8.12 -15.81 27.89
N ARG A 70 -8.97 -16.06 26.89
CA ARG A 70 -8.60 -15.95 25.47
C ARG A 70 -8.58 -14.48 25.08
N VAL A 71 -7.41 -13.98 24.70
CA VAL A 71 -7.20 -12.60 24.27
C VAL A 71 -6.48 -12.53 22.93
N ARG A 72 -6.77 -11.49 22.15
CA ARG A 72 -6.05 -11.20 20.91
C ARG A 72 -4.99 -10.15 21.17
N GLY A 73 -3.73 -10.47 20.91
CA GLY A 73 -2.64 -9.55 21.21
C GLY A 73 -1.27 -10.03 20.78
N TRP A 74 -0.26 -9.25 21.14
CA TRP A 74 1.14 -9.61 20.93
C TRP A 74 1.60 -10.58 22.02
N ILE A 75 2.14 -11.71 21.60
CA ILE A 75 2.74 -12.71 22.46
C ILE A 75 4.14 -13.06 21.96
N LYS A 76 5.06 -13.35 22.89
CA LYS A 76 6.41 -13.78 22.57
C LYS A 76 6.41 -15.26 22.17
N GLY A 77 7.12 -15.56 21.10
CA GLY A 77 7.39 -16.91 20.64
C GLY A 77 8.85 -17.05 20.21
N ILE A 78 9.24 -18.29 19.93
CA ILE A 78 10.57 -18.64 19.46
C ILE A 78 10.43 -19.21 18.06
N VAL A 79 11.27 -18.75 17.14
CA VAL A 79 11.34 -19.32 15.79
C VAL A 79 11.92 -20.72 15.87
N VAL A 80 11.15 -21.72 15.45
CA VAL A 80 11.58 -23.14 15.47
C VAL A 80 11.94 -23.65 14.09
N GLN A 81 11.35 -23.07 13.04
CA GLN A 81 11.63 -23.44 11.66
C GLN A 81 11.51 -22.20 10.78
N VAL A 82 12.43 -22.09 9.82
CA VAL A 82 12.44 -21.04 8.81
C VAL A 82 12.49 -21.72 7.46
N ASP A 83 11.48 -21.45 6.64
CA ASP A 83 11.43 -21.84 5.24
C ASP A 83 11.59 -20.59 4.35
N ASN A 84 11.71 -20.76 3.04
CA ASN A 84 11.93 -19.65 2.10
C ASN A 84 10.76 -18.64 2.00
N LYS A 85 9.57 -19.01 2.49
CA LYS A 85 8.35 -18.17 2.39
C LYS A 85 7.67 -17.92 3.73
N MET A 86 7.89 -18.80 4.70
CA MET A 86 7.18 -18.80 5.97
C MET A 86 8.13 -19.12 7.11
N VAL A 87 7.74 -18.69 8.30
CA VAL A 87 8.42 -18.95 9.54
C VAL A 87 7.44 -19.59 10.52
N ALA A 88 7.88 -20.67 11.16
CA ALA A 88 7.12 -21.33 12.20
C ALA A 88 7.60 -20.81 13.57
N VAL A 89 6.65 -20.30 14.33
CA VAL A 89 6.89 -19.75 15.67
C VAL A 89 6.20 -20.64 16.69
N GLN A 90 6.96 -21.12 17.67
CA GLN A 90 6.45 -21.89 18.79
C GLN A 90 6.18 -20.99 20.01
N PHE A 91 5.05 -21.22 20.65
CA PHE A 91 4.59 -20.48 21.82
C PHE A 91 4.61 -21.35 23.08
N ARG A 92 4.81 -20.72 24.23
CA ARG A 92 4.68 -21.38 25.54
C ARG A 92 3.23 -21.47 26.01
N SER A 93 2.43 -20.44 25.71
CA SER A 93 1.00 -20.41 26.04
C SER A 93 0.17 -21.12 24.97
N ASN A 94 -1.06 -21.49 25.32
CA ASN A 94 -2.04 -21.97 24.34
C ASN A 94 -2.34 -20.84 23.34
N VAL A 95 -2.35 -21.18 22.05
CA VAL A 95 -2.69 -20.28 20.95
C VAL A 95 -3.86 -20.82 20.16
N PHE A 96 -4.59 -19.92 19.54
CA PHE A 96 -5.83 -20.22 18.83
C PHE A 96 -5.76 -19.66 17.41
N LEU A 97 -6.34 -20.38 16.48
CA LEU A 97 -6.60 -19.91 15.13
C LEU A 97 -7.79 -18.94 15.12
N THR A 98 -7.95 -18.20 14.02
CA THR A 98 -9.03 -17.21 13.86
C THR A 98 -10.42 -17.81 13.85
N ASP A 99 -10.53 -19.10 13.53
CA ASP A 99 -11.73 -19.91 13.59
C ASP A 99 -12.06 -20.39 15.04
N GLY A 100 -11.17 -20.09 16.00
CA GLY A 100 -11.32 -20.42 17.40
C GLY A 100 -10.77 -21.78 17.81
N TRP A 101 -10.12 -22.50 16.91
CA TRP A 101 -9.50 -23.78 17.23
C TRP A 101 -8.20 -23.59 17.98
N MET A 102 -8.03 -24.33 19.08
CA MET A 102 -6.77 -24.37 19.82
C MET A 102 -5.74 -25.18 19.05
N VAL A 103 -4.52 -24.67 18.94
CA VAL A 103 -3.42 -25.38 18.26
C VAL A 103 -2.69 -26.27 19.27
N PRO A 104 -2.75 -27.61 19.14
CA PRO A 104 -2.17 -28.53 20.13
C PRO A 104 -0.66 -28.41 20.25
N ASP A 105 0.01 -28.16 19.12
CA ASP A 105 1.47 -28.03 19.06
C ASP A 105 1.97 -26.64 19.49
N ARG A 106 1.05 -25.68 19.63
CA ARG A 106 1.33 -24.28 19.92
C ARG A 106 2.30 -23.65 18.92
N ILE A 107 2.23 -24.08 17.66
CA ILE A 107 3.06 -23.57 16.56
C ILE A 107 2.15 -22.91 15.53
N LEU A 108 2.48 -21.67 15.15
CA LEU A 108 1.82 -20.97 14.07
C LEU A 108 2.81 -20.56 13.00
N TRP A 109 2.35 -20.64 11.76
CA TRP A 109 3.11 -20.30 10.57
C TRP A 109 2.74 -18.90 10.09
N TYR A 110 3.74 -18.07 9.86
CA TYR A 110 3.57 -16.72 9.34
C TYR A 110 4.41 -16.51 8.09
N PRO A 111 3.91 -15.74 7.11
CA PRO A 111 4.74 -15.24 6.03
C PRO A 111 5.87 -14.35 6.58
N LEU A 112 7.05 -14.41 5.97
CA LEU A 112 8.21 -13.59 6.38
C LEU A 112 7.92 -12.08 6.33
N VAL A 113 7.04 -11.66 5.43
CA VAL A 113 6.62 -10.26 5.22
C VAL A 113 5.36 -9.87 5.98
N SER A 114 4.86 -10.72 6.88
CA SER A 114 3.62 -10.46 7.60
C SER A 114 3.77 -9.33 8.61
N GLU A 115 2.80 -8.42 8.67
CA GLU A 115 2.73 -7.38 9.71
C GLU A 115 2.41 -7.95 11.11
N HIS A 116 2.03 -9.23 11.17
CA HIS A 116 1.65 -9.91 12.40
C HIS A 116 2.84 -10.54 13.12
N ILE A 117 4.05 -10.42 12.58
CA ILE A 117 5.29 -10.86 13.22
C ILE A 117 6.26 -9.68 13.29
N ARG A 118 6.90 -9.50 14.45
CA ARG A 118 7.94 -8.50 14.64
C ARG A 118 9.13 -9.11 15.38
N PRO A 119 10.37 -8.75 15.01
CA PRO A 119 11.54 -9.14 15.80
C PRO A 119 11.47 -8.45 17.17
N VAL A 120 11.82 -9.18 18.23
CA VAL A 120 12.11 -8.52 19.51
C VAL A 120 13.49 -7.89 19.36
N ALA A 121 13.57 -6.56 19.51
CA ALA A 121 14.87 -5.88 19.47
C ALA A 121 15.81 -6.53 20.51
N LYS A 122 16.79 -7.30 20.03
CA LYS A 122 17.91 -7.74 20.86
C LYS A 122 18.57 -6.44 21.29
N ARG A 123 18.51 -6.08 22.59
CA ARG A 123 19.33 -4.99 23.11
C ARG A 123 20.76 -5.39 22.80
N SER A 124 21.37 -4.77 21.79
CA SER A 124 22.76 -4.96 21.48
C SER A 124 23.53 -4.63 22.76
N GLY A 125 24.14 -5.66 23.35
CA GLY A 125 25.02 -5.48 24.48
C GLY A 125 26.02 -4.39 24.12
N ARG A 126 26.15 -3.41 25.01
CA ARG A 126 27.24 -2.44 25.04
C ARG A 126 28.52 -3.22 24.72
N LYS A 127 29.21 -2.91 23.62
CA LYS A 127 30.57 -3.39 23.39
C LYS A 127 31.40 -2.82 24.52
N ASP A 128 31.66 -3.62 25.56
CA ASP A 128 32.72 -3.34 26.50
C ASP A 128 34.02 -3.42 25.70
N ILE A 129 34.51 -2.26 25.28
CA ILE A 129 35.83 -2.10 24.66
C ILE A 129 36.85 -2.55 25.71
N PRO A 130 37.67 -3.59 25.45
CA PRO A 130 38.80 -3.88 26.31
C PRO A 130 39.78 -2.72 26.20
N ASP A 131 39.91 -1.95 27.29
CA ASP A 131 41.00 -1.00 27.49
C ASP A 131 42.29 -1.82 27.61
N TYR A 132 43.24 -1.60 26.70
CA TYR A 132 44.58 -2.20 26.72
C TYR A 132 45.60 -1.12 27.06
#